data_AF-A0A932FP85-F1
#
_entry.id   AF-A0A932FP85-F1
#
_cell.length_a   1.000
_cell.length_b   1.000
_cell.length_c   1.000
_cell.angle_alpha   90.00
_cell.angle_beta   90.00
_cell.angle_gamma   90.00
#
_symmetry.space_group_name_H-M   'P 1'
#
loop_
_entity.id
_entity.type
_entity.pdbx_description
1 polymer ?
#
loop_
_entity_poly.entity_id
_entity_poly.type
_entity_poly.pdbx_seq_one_letter_code
_entity_poly.pdbx_strand_id
1 'polypeptide(L)'
;MKLPLRWTKNTVIFGGIAAWGLLLVSCVSVSRTVVAPPKIAGAQFVGSKACAECHDDKAEHFAGATHSRLALKDDKGADISCESCHGAGSTHVKAGGGKGTIVNPGKSPETCFTCHLDKRGEFSLPNAHPVNAGQVSCSDCHDSHKGHAVKQSAADLGAQTKNDSCTKCHVAQKGPFVFRHNAMVEGCTVCHNPHGSVNQKMLVARDANLCLRCHLEHPAVVGNGTIIVGGEDHRTRLQGGTCWTAGCHEAVHGSNASSALRY
;
A
#
# COMPACT_ATOMS: atom_id res chain seq x y z
N MET A 1 -5.33 60.41 -20.96
CA MET A 1 -3.89 60.68 -21.14
C MET A 1 -3.16 59.33 -21.13
N LYS A 2 -2.76 58.81 -22.30
CA LYS A 2 -1.99 57.55 -22.42
C LYS A 2 -0.55 57.92 -22.81
N LEU A 3 0.42 57.73 -21.90
CA LEU A 3 1.83 57.91 -22.24
C LEU A 3 2.31 56.74 -23.13
N PRO A 4 2.99 56.99 -24.26
CA PRO A 4 3.58 55.93 -25.05
C PRO A 4 4.85 55.40 -24.36
N LEU A 5 4.86 54.10 -24.08
CA LEU A 5 6.01 53.38 -23.52
C LEU A 5 7.18 53.43 -24.53
N ARG A 6 8.20 54.24 -24.28
CA ARG A 6 9.44 54.27 -25.08
C ARG A 6 10.40 53.21 -24.56
N TRP A 7 10.47 52.09 -25.27
CA TRP A 7 11.48 51.05 -25.02
C TRP A 7 12.83 51.53 -25.56
N THR A 8 13.81 51.72 -24.67
CA THR A 8 15.18 52.03 -25.10
C THR A 8 15.89 50.74 -25.52
N LYS A 9 16.86 50.83 -26.45
CA LYS A 9 17.64 49.65 -26.89
C LYS A 9 18.25 48.88 -25.72
N ASN A 10 18.67 49.57 -24.66
CA ASN A 10 19.22 48.95 -23.46
C ASN A 10 18.16 48.15 -22.68
N THR A 11 16.91 48.61 -22.63
CA THR A 11 15.81 47.89 -21.97
C THR A 11 15.47 46.58 -22.68
N VAL A 12 15.60 46.53 -24.01
CA VAL A 12 15.40 45.31 -24.82
C VAL A 12 16.58 44.35 -24.67
N ILE A 13 17.82 44.85 -24.62
CA ILE A 13 19.01 44.02 -24.48
C ILE A 13 19.11 43.40 -23.08
N PHE A 14 18.97 44.21 -22.01
CA PHE A 14 19.03 43.69 -20.64
C PHE A 14 17.79 42.86 -20.26
N GLY A 15 16.60 43.24 -20.73
CA GLY A 15 15.39 42.43 -20.56
C GLY A 15 15.45 41.11 -21.33
N GLY A 16 16.03 41.11 -22.53
CA GLY A 16 16.24 39.92 -23.34
C GLY A 16 17.25 38.95 -22.72
N ILE A 17 18.38 39.45 -22.20
CA ILE A 17 19.39 38.62 -21.53
C ILE A 17 18.85 38.03 -20.22
N ALA A 18 18.09 38.80 -19.43
CA ALA A 18 17.46 38.30 -18.21
C ALA A 18 16.38 37.23 -18.51
N ALA A 19 15.57 37.45 -19.55
CA ALA A 19 14.57 36.48 -20.01
C ALA A 19 15.20 35.19 -20.56
N TRP A 20 16.29 35.31 -21.33
CA TRP A 20 17.06 34.16 -21.82
C TRP A 20 17.78 33.42 -20.68
N GLY A 21 18.32 34.14 -19.69
CA GLY A 21 18.90 33.54 -18.49
C GLY A 21 17.87 32.74 -17.67
N LEU A 22 16.67 33.29 -17.47
CA LEU A 22 15.56 32.59 -16.81
C LEU A 22 15.05 31.38 -17.60
N LEU A 23 14.97 31.48 -18.93
CA LEU A 23 14.60 30.36 -19.81
C LEU A 23 15.64 29.23 -19.79
N LEU A 24 16.93 29.57 -19.83
CA LEU A 24 18.00 28.57 -19.79
C LEU A 24 18.08 27.87 -18.43
N VAL A 25 17.90 28.59 -17.33
CA VAL A 25 17.82 27.98 -15.99
C VAL A 25 16.62 27.04 -15.88
N SER A 26 15.49 27.38 -16.51
CA SER A 26 14.29 26.53 -16.51
C SER A 26 14.44 25.24 -17.32
N CYS A 27 15.29 25.20 -18.35
CA CYS A 27 15.50 24.00 -19.17
C CYS A 27 16.52 23.01 -18.58
N VAL A 28 17.49 23.48 -17.78
CA VAL A 28 18.56 22.63 -17.22
C VAL A 28 18.19 22.05 -15.85
N SER A 29 17.14 22.57 -15.19
CA SER A 29 16.75 22.19 -13.83
C SER A 29 15.57 21.19 -13.73
N VAL A 30 15.09 20.65 -14.86
CA VAL A 30 13.93 19.73 -14.89
C VAL A 30 14.33 18.31 -15.32
N SER A 31 15.46 17.82 -14.83
CA SER A 31 15.61 16.37 -14.61
C SER A 31 14.87 16.03 -13.31
N ARG A 32 13.53 16.10 -13.31
CA ARG A 32 12.74 15.64 -12.16
C ARG A 32 12.84 14.11 -12.11
N THR A 33 13.90 13.59 -11.53
CA THR A 33 13.96 12.20 -11.07
C THR A 33 12.88 12.07 -9.99
N VAL A 34 11.68 11.64 -10.38
CA VAL A 34 10.54 11.48 -9.46
C VAL A 34 10.82 10.38 -8.43
N VAL A 35 11.67 9.40 -8.79
CA VAL A 35 12.09 8.29 -7.93
C VAL A 35 13.58 8.03 -8.19
N ALA A 36 14.43 8.26 -7.20
CA ALA A 36 15.84 7.89 -7.25
C ALA A 36 16.00 6.46 -6.72
N PRO A 37 16.54 5.52 -7.51
CA PRO A 37 16.78 4.16 -7.03
C PRO A 37 17.73 4.13 -5.82
N PRO A 38 17.65 3.08 -4.96
CA PRO A 38 18.61 2.89 -3.88
C PRO A 38 20.05 2.91 -4.38
N LYS A 39 20.87 3.79 -3.80
CA LYS A 39 22.30 3.89 -4.17
C LYS A 39 23.10 2.88 -3.36
N ILE A 40 23.84 2.02 -4.05
CA ILE A 40 24.86 1.15 -3.45
C ILE A 40 26.22 1.79 -3.72
N ALA A 41 27.02 2.02 -2.68
CA ALA A 41 28.31 2.71 -2.81
C ALA A 41 29.23 1.96 -3.80
N GLY A 42 29.75 2.67 -4.80
CA GLY A 42 30.63 2.11 -5.82
C GLY A 42 29.94 1.25 -6.90
N ALA A 43 28.63 1.04 -6.81
CA ALA A 43 27.89 0.26 -7.80
C ALA A 43 27.32 1.17 -8.92
N GLN A 44 27.39 0.67 -10.14
CA GLN A 44 26.76 1.22 -11.35
C GLN A 44 25.57 0.37 -11.78
N PHE A 45 24.62 1.01 -12.46
CA PHE A 45 23.51 0.34 -13.13
C PHE A 45 24.04 -0.56 -14.26
N VAL A 46 23.47 -1.76 -14.36
CA VAL A 46 23.80 -2.74 -15.41
C VAL A 46 22.63 -2.97 -16.37
N GLY A 47 21.44 -2.49 -16.04
CA GLY A 47 20.21 -2.63 -16.79
C GLY A 47 19.50 -3.96 -16.56
N SER A 48 18.18 -3.95 -16.71
CA SER A 48 17.31 -5.11 -16.45
C SER A 48 17.67 -6.34 -17.30
N LYS A 49 18.23 -6.15 -18.50
CA LYS A 49 18.64 -7.26 -19.39
C LYS A 49 19.71 -8.15 -18.76
N ALA A 50 20.70 -7.55 -18.09
CA ALA A 50 21.76 -8.30 -17.40
C ALA A 50 21.19 -9.17 -16.27
N CYS A 51 20.10 -8.74 -15.63
CA CYS A 51 19.41 -9.53 -14.62
C CYS A 51 18.75 -10.77 -15.23
N ALA A 52 18.13 -10.64 -16.40
CA ALA A 52 17.41 -11.71 -17.09
C ALA A 52 18.33 -12.84 -17.58
N GLU A 53 19.63 -12.60 -17.73
CA GLU A 53 20.61 -13.62 -18.11
C GLU A 53 20.79 -14.70 -17.03
N CYS A 54 20.50 -14.38 -15.76
CA CYS A 54 20.60 -15.32 -14.63
C CYS A 54 19.27 -15.52 -13.87
N HIS A 55 18.31 -14.60 -14.04
CA HIS A 55 17.01 -14.61 -13.38
C HIS A 55 15.88 -14.56 -14.42
N ASP A 56 15.95 -15.45 -15.40
CA ASP A 56 14.96 -15.62 -16.48
C ASP A 56 13.53 -15.78 -15.94
N ASP A 57 13.32 -16.70 -15.00
CA ASP A 57 12.03 -16.93 -14.35
C ASP A 57 11.47 -15.64 -13.73
N LYS A 58 12.32 -14.85 -13.06
CA LYS A 58 11.87 -13.62 -12.40
C LYS A 58 11.58 -12.52 -13.41
N ALA A 59 12.41 -12.41 -14.45
CA ALA A 59 12.21 -11.45 -15.52
C ALA A 59 10.91 -11.74 -16.29
N GLU A 60 10.60 -13.01 -16.56
CA GLU A 60 9.37 -13.42 -17.22
C GLU A 60 8.13 -13.06 -16.40
N HIS A 61 8.09 -13.45 -15.13
CA HIS A 61 6.95 -13.14 -14.26
C HIS A 61 6.80 -11.62 -14.05
N PHE A 62 7.92 -10.91 -13.91
CA PHE A 62 7.91 -9.46 -13.66
C PHE A 62 7.35 -8.69 -14.85
N ALA A 63 7.53 -9.16 -16.08
CA ALA A 63 6.98 -8.50 -17.27
C ALA A 63 5.46 -8.23 -17.14
N GLY A 64 4.71 -9.14 -16.50
CA GLY A 64 3.27 -8.97 -16.23
C GLY A 64 2.91 -8.20 -14.95
N ALA A 65 3.88 -7.91 -14.09
CA ALA A 65 3.64 -7.24 -12.81
C ALA A 65 3.26 -5.76 -13.01
N THR A 66 2.50 -5.17 -12.09
CA THR A 66 2.19 -3.73 -12.20
C THR A 66 3.42 -2.85 -12.00
N HIS A 67 4.38 -3.32 -11.21
CA HIS A 67 5.64 -2.60 -10.98
C HIS A 67 6.55 -2.56 -12.21
N SER A 68 6.42 -3.47 -13.18
CA SER A 68 7.18 -3.38 -14.44
C SER A 68 6.78 -2.18 -15.29
N ARG A 69 5.55 -1.68 -15.10
CA ARG A 69 5.04 -0.49 -15.80
C ARG A 69 5.68 0.82 -15.33
N LEU A 70 6.44 0.80 -14.24
CA LEU A 70 7.21 1.97 -13.81
C LEU A 70 8.26 2.34 -14.88
N ALA A 71 8.76 1.36 -15.64
CA ALA A 71 9.61 1.53 -16.83
C ALA A 71 10.73 2.58 -16.62
N LEU A 72 11.43 2.52 -15.49
CA LEU A 72 12.51 3.47 -15.18
C LEU A 72 13.67 3.28 -16.14
N LYS A 73 14.24 4.41 -16.57
CA LYS A 73 15.43 4.44 -17.40
C LYS A 73 16.54 5.20 -16.69
N ASP A 74 17.78 4.78 -16.92
CA ASP A 74 18.94 5.55 -16.48
C ASP A 74 19.16 6.78 -17.38
N ASP A 75 20.18 7.59 -17.05
CA ASP A 75 20.55 8.80 -17.80
C ASP A 75 20.93 8.51 -19.26
N LYS A 76 21.22 7.25 -19.59
CA LYS A 76 21.58 6.77 -20.94
C LYS A 76 20.39 6.13 -21.67
N GLY A 77 19.21 6.08 -21.04
CA GLY A 77 17.99 5.50 -21.60
C GLY A 77 17.89 3.98 -21.47
N ALA A 78 18.81 3.31 -20.78
CA ALA A 78 18.75 1.88 -20.50
C ALA A 78 17.66 1.57 -19.47
N ASP A 79 16.91 0.49 -19.68
CA ASP A 79 15.91 0.04 -18.72
C ASP A 79 16.56 -0.44 -17.43
N ILE A 80 16.20 0.18 -16.31
CA ILE A 80 16.69 -0.10 -14.95
C ILE A 80 15.55 -0.50 -14.02
N SER A 81 14.46 -1.06 -14.56
CA SER A 81 13.27 -1.42 -13.79
C SER A 81 13.57 -2.38 -12.63
N CYS A 82 14.46 -3.36 -12.78
CA CYS A 82 14.87 -4.22 -11.66
C CYS A 82 15.63 -3.42 -10.59
N GLU A 83 16.54 -2.58 -11.04
CA GLU A 83 17.44 -1.78 -10.21
C GLU A 83 16.72 -0.61 -9.51
N SER A 84 15.47 -0.31 -9.90
CA SER A 84 14.60 0.65 -9.22
C SER A 84 14.34 0.28 -7.76
N CYS A 85 14.22 -1.02 -7.46
CA CYS A 85 14.02 -1.55 -6.12
C CYS A 85 15.29 -2.20 -5.56
N HIS A 86 16.08 -2.85 -6.43
CA HIS A 86 17.27 -3.60 -6.03
C HIS A 86 18.55 -2.75 -5.96
N GLY A 87 18.48 -1.48 -6.41
CA GLY A 87 19.64 -0.62 -6.55
C GLY A 87 20.56 -1.06 -7.69
N ALA A 88 21.66 -0.33 -7.87
CA ALA A 88 22.66 -0.59 -8.89
C ALA A 88 23.30 -1.99 -8.76
N GLY A 89 23.14 -2.85 -9.77
CA GLY A 89 23.44 -4.28 -9.69
C GLY A 89 24.88 -4.69 -10.00
N SER A 90 25.75 -3.80 -10.48
CA SER A 90 27.10 -4.19 -10.93
C SER A 90 27.96 -4.93 -9.89
N THR A 91 27.87 -4.58 -8.61
CA THR A 91 28.58 -5.30 -7.54
C THR A 91 28.08 -6.75 -7.41
N HIS A 92 26.78 -6.96 -7.57
CA HIS A 92 26.16 -8.29 -7.52
C HIS A 92 26.51 -9.14 -8.74
N VAL A 93 26.48 -8.56 -9.93
CA VAL A 93 26.91 -9.23 -11.17
C VAL A 93 28.39 -9.62 -11.08
N LYS A 94 29.28 -8.70 -10.66
CA LYS A 94 30.71 -8.98 -10.48
C LYS A 94 30.99 -10.08 -9.45
N ALA A 95 30.17 -10.16 -8.41
CA ALA A 95 30.27 -11.18 -7.38
C ALA A 95 29.60 -12.51 -7.76
N GLY A 96 29.09 -12.67 -8.99
CA GLY A 96 28.43 -13.90 -9.44
C GLY A 96 27.14 -14.23 -8.68
N GLY A 97 26.39 -13.22 -8.23
CA GLY A 97 25.15 -13.43 -7.48
C GLY A 97 25.30 -13.48 -5.96
N GLY A 98 26.42 -12.98 -5.42
CA GLY A 98 26.71 -12.99 -3.98
C GLY A 98 25.60 -12.41 -3.10
N LYS A 99 25.42 -12.96 -1.89
CA LYS A 99 24.48 -12.41 -0.90
C LYS A 99 24.99 -11.07 -0.36
N GLY A 100 24.09 -10.13 -0.11
CA GLY A 100 24.43 -8.82 0.46
C GLY A 100 25.10 -7.84 -0.52
N THR A 101 25.24 -8.20 -1.80
CA THR A 101 25.81 -7.33 -2.83
C THR A 101 24.76 -6.55 -3.63
N ILE A 102 23.48 -6.73 -3.29
CA ILE A 102 22.32 -6.08 -3.89
C ILE A 102 21.28 -5.78 -2.81
N VAL A 103 20.43 -4.76 -3.01
CA VAL A 103 19.33 -4.47 -2.08
C VAL A 103 18.31 -5.60 -2.17
N ASN A 104 17.86 -6.09 -1.01
CA ASN A 104 16.71 -6.98 -0.91
C ASN A 104 15.53 -6.20 -0.32
N PRO A 105 14.51 -5.83 -1.14
CA PRO A 105 13.35 -5.10 -0.66
C PRO A 105 12.59 -5.79 0.47
N GLY A 106 12.65 -7.14 0.55
CA GLY A 106 12.01 -7.88 1.64
C GLY A 106 12.69 -7.75 3.00
N LYS A 107 13.84 -7.07 3.08
CA LYS A 107 14.56 -6.80 4.34
C LYS A 107 14.46 -5.36 4.82
N SER A 108 13.89 -4.46 4.02
CA SER A 108 13.84 -3.03 4.32
C SER A 108 12.59 -2.40 3.71
N PRO A 109 11.64 -1.91 4.53
CA PRO A 109 10.45 -1.25 4.02
C PRO A 109 10.75 0.09 3.33
N GLU A 110 11.91 0.68 3.57
CA GLU A 110 12.37 1.95 3.00
C GLU A 110 12.39 1.93 1.47
N THR A 111 12.76 0.80 0.86
CA THR A 111 12.70 0.63 -0.60
C THR A 111 11.28 0.88 -1.12
N CYS A 112 10.26 0.36 -0.42
CA CYS A 112 8.87 0.55 -0.79
C CYS A 112 8.40 1.97 -0.46
N PHE A 113 8.76 2.49 0.72
CA PHE A 113 8.33 3.80 1.21
C PHE A 113 8.90 4.97 0.42
N THR A 114 9.93 4.76 -0.39
CA THR A 114 10.42 5.78 -1.33
C THR A 114 9.30 6.23 -2.29
N CYS A 115 8.40 5.32 -2.66
CA CYS A 115 7.24 5.62 -3.52
C CYS A 115 5.91 5.55 -2.76
N HIS A 116 5.74 4.56 -1.88
CA HIS A 116 4.50 4.33 -1.12
C HIS A 116 4.49 5.11 0.20
N LEU A 117 4.54 6.43 0.08
CA LEU A 117 4.56 7.36 1.22
C LEU A 117 3.26 7.33 2.03
N ASP A 118 2.13 7.07 1.38
CA ASP A 118 0.84 6.88 2.06
C ASP A 118 0.91 5.68 3.00
N LYS A 119 1.53 4.58 2.56
CA LYS A 119 1.69 3.37 3.38
C LYS A 119 2.67 3.58 4.51
N ARG A 120 3.75 4.34 4.28
CA ARG A 120 4.64 4.80 5.36
C ARG A 120 3.86 5.54 6.46
N GLY A 121 2.94 6.41 6.04
CA GLY A 121 2.03 7.12 6.96
C GLY A 121 1.12 6.17 7.73
N GLU A 122 0.46 5.23 7.04
CA GLU A 122 -0.43 4.22 7.66
C GLU A 122 0.32 3.36 8.69
N PHE A 123 1.52 2.88 8.38
CA PHE A 123 2.34 2.09 9.31
C PHE A 123 2.88 2.89 10.51
N SER A 124 2.75 4.21 10.49
CA SER A 124 3.10 5.08 11.62
C SER A 124 1.90 5.33 12.56
N LEU A 125 0.72 4.80 12.23
CA LEU A 125 -0.47 4.91 13.08
C LEU A 125 -0.36 4.01 14.33
N PRO A 126 -1.11 4.32 15.41
CA PRO A 126 -0.99 3.60 16.68
C PRO A 126 -1.28 2.09 16.60
N ASN A 127 -2.09 1.65 15.63
CA ASN A 127 -2.42 0.26 15.41
C ASN A 127 -2.04 -0.10 13.97
N ALA A 128 -0.93 -0.79 13.77
CA ALA A 128 -0.46 -1.23 12.47
C ALA A 128 0.25 -2.59 12.60
N HIS A 129 0.36 -3.33 11.51
CA HIS A 129 1.29 -4.45 11.50
C HIS A 129 2.73 -3.95 11.68
N PRO A 130 3.59 -4.71 12.37
CA PRO A 130 4.90 -4.27 12.84
C PRO A 130 5.98 -4.26 11.73
N VAL A 131 5.68 -3.59 10.61
CA VAL A 131 6.61 -3.45 9.47
C VAL A 131 7.79 -2.55 9.81
N ASN A 132 7.54 -1.43 10.49
CA ASN A 132 8.61 -0.53 10.95
C ASN A 132 9.53 -1.17 12.00
N ALA A 133 9.05 -2.21 12.69
CA ALA A 133 9.84 -2.99 13.65
C ALA A 133 10.55 -4.19 12.99
N GLY A 134 10.40 -4.38 11.67
CA GLY A 134 11.02 -5.47 10.92
C GLY A 134 10.49 -6.87 11.24
N GLN A 135 9.35 -6.98 11.93
CA GLN A 135 8.73 -8.27 12.28
C GLN A 135 7.91 -8.86 11.13
N VAL A 136 7.44 -8.00 10.22
CA VAL A 136 6.75 -8.35 8.98
C VAL A 136 7.32 -7.47 7.86
N SER A 137 7.46 -8.01 6.66
CA SER A 137 7.89 -7.28 5.46
C SER A 137 6.72 -7.03 4.51
N CYS A 138 6.84 -6.01 3.66
CA CYS A 138 5.87 -5.78 2.57
C CYS A 138 5.68 -7.04 1.71
N SER A 139 6.79 -7.78 1.49
CA SER A 139 6.82 -8.99 0.67
C SER A 139 6.21 -10.23 1.32
N ASP A 140 5.91 -10.20 2.62
CA ASP A 140 5.23 -11.32 3.29
C ASP A 140 3.75 -11.41 2.85
N CYS A 141 3.20 -10.29 2.37
CA CYS A 141 1.84 -10.17 1.86
C CYS A 141 1.77 -9.85 0.36
N HIS A 142 2.65 -9.00 -0.17
CA HIS A 142 2.63 -8.57 -1.57
C HIS A 142 3.77 -9.21 -2.38
N ASP A 143 3.48 -9.67 -3.59
CA ASP A 143 4.53 -10.07 -4.52
C ASP A 143 4.78 -8.94 -5.55
N SER A 144 5.98 -8.37 -5.54
CA SER A 144 6.35 -7.32 -6.51
C SER A 144 6.83 -7.88 -7.85
N HIS A 145 7.12 -9.19 -7.93
CA HIS A 145 7.60 -9.85 -9.14
C HIS A 145 6.47 -10.40 -10.02
N LYS A 146 5.20 -10.36 -9.59
CA LYS A 146 4.04 -10.78 -10.38
C LYS A 146 2.75 -10.12 -9.91
N GLY A 147 1.69 -10.25 -10.69
CA GLY A 147 0.34 -9.84 -10.30
C GLY A 147 -0.01 -8.39 -10.65
N HIS A 148 -1.31 -8.11 -10.64
CA HIS A 148 -1.85 -6.81 -11.01
C HIS A 148 -2.31 -6.04 -9.76
N ALA A 149 -1.71 -4.89 -9.48
CA ALA A 149 -2.18 -3.99 -8.45
C ALA A 149 -3.42 -3.27 -8.98
N VAL A 150 -4.60 -3.62 -8.45
CA VAL A 150 -5.83 -2.87 -8.67
C VAL A 150 -5.99 -1.89 -7.51
N LYS A 151 -6.19 -0.61 -7.83
CA LYS A 151 -6.40 0.45 -6.84
C LYS A 151 -7.61 0.05 -5.97
N GLN A 152 -7.46 0.06 -4.65
CA GLN A 152 -8.49 -0.32 -3.66
C GLN A 152 -8.89 -1.80 -3.60
N SER A 153 -8.27 -2.68 -4.39
CA SER A 153 -8.27 -4.11 -4.02
C SER A 153 -7.08 -4.36 -3.09
N ALA A 154 -7.20 -5.36 -2.21
CA ALA A 154 -6.02 -6.00 -1.65
C ALA A 154 -5.15 -6.39 -2.86
N ALA A 155 -4.12 -5.59 -3.16
CA ALA A 155 -3.31 -5.74 -4.35
C ALA A 155 -2.90 -7.21 -4.41
N ASP A 156 -3.31 -7.85 -5.50
CA ASP A 156 -3.29 -9.30 -5.76
C ASP A 156 -2.29 -10.01 -4.84
N LEU A 157 -2.77 -10.57 -3.73
CA LEU A 157 -1.98 -11.14 -2.62
C LEU A 157 -1.27 -12.45 -3.04
N GLY A 158 -0.85 -12.54 -4.31
CA GLY A 158 -0.54 -13.77 -5.02
C GLY A 158 -1.79 -14.59 -5.32
N ALA A 159 -1.62 -15.74 -5.95
CA ALA A 159 -2.67 -16.73 -6.25
C ALA A 159 -3.32 -17.38 -4.99
N GLN A 160 -3.22 -16.71 -3.84
CA GLN A 160 -3.80 -17.10 -2.56
C GLN A 160 -5.07 -16.29 -2.35
N THR A 161 -6.12 -16.91 -1.81
CA THR A 161 -7.35 -16.16 -1.52
C THR A 161 -7.00 -15.00 -0.58
N LYS A 162 -7.72 -13.87 -0.67
CA LYS A 162 -7.43 -12.66 0.13
C LYS A 162 -7.23 -12.93 1.63
N ASN A 163 -7.85 -13.99 2.15
CA ASN A 163 -7.77 -14.40 3.55
C ASN A 163 -6.61 -15.35 3.86
N ASP A 164 -6.12 -16.12 2.89
CA ASP A 164 -5.04 -17.08 3.12
C ASP A 164 -3.76 -16.36 3.53
N SER A 165 -3.43 -15.22 2.90
CA SER A 165 -2.28 -14.41 3.28
C SER A 165 -2.36 -13.92 4.72
N CYS A 166 -3.55 -13.58 5.22
CA CYS A 166 -3.75 -13.19 6.62
C CYS A 166 -3.64 -14.40 7.57
N THR A 167 -4.27 -15.53 7.20
CA THR A 167 -4.39 -16.70 8.07
C THR A 167 -3.16 -17.59 8.13
N LYS A 168 -2.10 -17.29 7.34
CA LYS A 168 -0.75 -17.83 7.57
C LYS A 168 -0.27 -17.59 9.00
N CYS A 169 -0.58 -16.42 9.55
CA CYS A 169 -0.22 -16.03 10.91
C CYS A 169 -1.45 -15.95 11.82
N HIS A 170 -2.59 -15.45 11.32
CA HIS A 170 -3.85 -15.35 12.06
C HIS A 170 -4.67 -16.66 12.01
N VAL A 171 -4.07 -17.75 12.49
CA VAL A 171 -4.64 -19.10 12.38
C VAL A 171 -5.95 -19.27 13.15
N ALA A 172 -6.12 -18.56 14.27
CA ALA A 172 -7.33 -18.62 15.08
C ALA A 172 -8.56 -18.09 14.33
N GLN A 173 -8.37 -17.18 13.38
CA GLN A 173 -9.41 -16.53 12.59
C GLN A 173 -9.80 -17.35 11.36
N LYS A 174 -9.01 -18.38 11.00
CA LYS A 174 -9.28 -19.27 9.86
C LYS A 174 -10.47 -20.21 10.12
N GLY A 175 -10.74 -20.52 11.37
CA GLY A 175 -11.70 -21.55 11.76
C GLY A 175 -11.10 -22.98 11.66
N PRO A 176 -11.94 -24.02 11.59
CA PRO A 176 -13.37 -23.97 11.27
C PRO A 176 -14.23 -23.43 12.43
N PHE A 177 -15.33 -22.76 12.06
CA PHE A 177 -16.38 -22.34 12.99
C PHE A 177 -17.70 -23.02 12.63
N VAL A 178 -18.45 -23.50 13.63
CA VAL A 178 -19.82 -24.04 13.45
C VAL A 178 -20.73 -22.97 12.86
N PHE A 179 -20.64 -21.74 13.39
CA PHE A 179 -21.36 -20.58 12.89
C PHE A 179 -20.36 -19.59 12.28
N ARG A 180 -20.12 -19.71 10.99
CA ARG A 180 -19.23 -18.80 10.24
C ARG A 180 -19.87 -17.43 10.06
N HIS A 181 -19.09 -16.36 10.26
CA HIS A 181 -19.53 -15.01 9.90
C HIS A 181 -19.37 -14.81 8.39
N ASN A 182 -20.44 -14.43 7.69
CA ASN A 182 -20.45 -14.33 6.23
C ASN A 182 -19.46 -13.27 5.72
N ALA A 183 -19.16 -12.22 6.48
CA ALA A 183 -18.18 -11.22 6.05
C ALA A 183 -16.77 -11.80 5.90
N MET A 184 -16.48 -12.97 6.48
CA MET A 184 -15.22 -13.68 6.22
C MET A 184 -15.08 -14.12 4.77
N VAL A 185 -16.17 -14.25 4.01
CA VAL A 185 -16.13 -14.52 2.56
C VAL A 185 -15.70 -13.27 1.79
N GLU A 186 -16.15 -12.09 2.21
CA GLU A 186 -15.79 -10.80 1.59
C GLU A 186 -14.33 -10.42 1.87
N GLY A 187 -13.84 -10.84 3.04
CA GLY A 187 -12.44 -10.89 3.41
C GLY A 187 -12.04 -9.92 4.52
N CYS A 188 -10.85 -10.14 5.10
CA CYS A 188 -10.40 -9.43 6.30
C CYS A 188 -10.38 -7.90 6.13
N THR A 189 -10.10 -7.40 4.92
CA THR A 189 -9.93 -5.97 4.65
C THR A 189 -11.24 -5.18 4.58
N VAL A 190 -12.40 -5.86 4.65
CA VAL A 190 -13.70 -5.18 4.79
C VAL A 190 -13.80 -4.48 6.15
N CYS A 191 -13.18 -5.09 7.17
CA CYS A 191 -13.17 -4.56 8.53
C CYS A 191 -11.81 -4.00 8.95
N HIS A 192 -10.71 -4.52 8.43
CA HIS A 192 -9.34 -4.17 8.85
C HIS A 192 -8.55 -3.41 7.78
N ASN A 193 -7.72 -2.46 8.21
CA ASN A 193 -6.65 -1.90 7.40
C ASN A 193 -5.29 -2.50 7.82
N PRO A 194 -4.72 -3.46 7.07
CA PRO A 194 -3.50 -4.17 7.47
C PRO A 194 -2.26 -3.29 7.55
N HIS A 195 -2.26 -2.12 6.90
CA HIS A 195 -1.15 -1.17 6.97
C HIS A 195 -1.24 -0.26 8.20
N GLY A 196 -2.44 0.02 8.68
CA GLY A 196 -2.63 0.72 9.95
C GLY A 196 -3.93 1.51 10.07
N SER A 197 -4.35 1.76 11.31
CA SER A 197 -5.51 2.57 11.67
C SER A 197 -5.31 3.26 13.01
N VAL A 198 -6.01 4.37 13.20
CA VAL A 198 -6.18 5.00 14.51
C VAL A 198 -7.06 4.15 15.45
N ASN A 199 -7.86 3.24 14.88
CA ASN A 199 -8.75 2.37 15.64
C ASN A 199 -8.02 1.10 16.08
N GLN A 200 -8.34 0.65 17.30
CA GLN A 200 -7.85 -0.62 17.83
C GLN A 200 -8.13 -1.78 16.89
N LYS A 201 -7.26 -2.80 16.92
CA LYS A 201 -7.33 -3.97 16.03
C LYS A 201 -7.31 -3.59 14.53
N MET A 202 -6.75 -2.42 14.21
CA MET A 202 -6.63 -1.92 12.84
C MET A 202 -7.99 -1.76 12.12
N LEU A 203 -9.07 -1.47 12.84
CA LEU A 203 -10.41 -1.38 12.23
C LEU A 203 -10.55 -0.16 11.32
N VAL A 204 -11.28 -0.29 10.21
CA VAL A 204 -11.55 0.82 9.27
C VAL A 204 -12.57 1.84 9.83
N ALA A 205 -13.31 1.46 10.88
CA ALA A 205 -14.21 2.34 11.63
C ALA A 205 -14.24 1.92 13.12
N ARG A 206 -14.53 2.87 14.01
CA ARG A 206 -14.45 2.68 15.47
C ARG A 206 -15.76 2.21 16.11
N ASP A 207 -16.88 2.53 15.49
CA ASP A 207 -18.21 2.50 16.11
C ASP A 207 -19.07 1.36 15.54
N ALA A 208 -20.32 1.30 15.99
CA ALA A 208 -21.31 0.34 15.48
C ALA A 208 -21.55 0.48 13.96
N ASN A 209 -21.20 1.61 13.35
CA ASN A 209 -21.36 1.78 11.90
C ASN A 209 -20.50 0.79 11.10
N LEU A 210 -19.42 0.25 11.68
CA LEU A 210 -18.65 -0.81 11.03
C LEU A 210 -19.52 -2.04 10.74
N CYS A 211 -20.25 -2.53 11.75
CA CYS A 211 -21.11 -3.70 11.67
C CYS A 211 -22.39 -3.38 10.88
N LEU A 212 -22.95 -2.21 11.15
CA LEU A 212 -24.20 -1.76 10.55
C LEU A 212 -24.09 -1.63 9.02
N ARG A 213 -22.92 -1.40 8.42
CA ARG A 213 -22.74 -1.41 6.95
C ARG A 213 -23.39 -2.61 6.25
N CYS A 214 -23.37 -3.79 6.86
CA CYS A 214 -24.05 -4.98 6.35
C CYS A 214 -25.28 -5.36 7.18
N HIS A 215 -25.26 -5.08 8.49
CA HIS A 215 -26.37 -5.43 9.39
C HIS A 215 -27.52 -4.40 9.42
N LEU A 216 -27.50 -3.38 8.53
CA LEU A 216 -28.52 -2.33 8.37
C LEU A 216 -29.75 -2.74 7.57
N GLU A 217 -29.81 -3.93 6.97
CA GLU A 217 -31.03 -4.39 6.28
C GLU A 217 -32.08 -4.97 7.26
N HIS A 218 -31.72 -5.17 8.53
CA HIS A 218 -32.63 -5.65 9.58
C HIS A 218 -33.03 -4.72 10.73
N PRO A 219 -32.47 -3.51 10.96
CA PRO A 219 -33.16 -2.48 11.71
C PRO A 219 -34.28 -1.94 10.86
N ALA A 220 -35.47 -2.48 11.09
CA ALA A 220 -36.61 -1.59 11.11
C ALA A 220 -36.26 -0.50 12.11
N VAL A 221 -35.87 0.68 11.62
CA VAL A 221 -35.95 1.90 12.41
C VAL A 221 -37.45 2.14 12.60
N VAL A 222 -38.03 1.41 13.53
CA VAL A 222 -39.41 1.59 13.96
C VAL A 222 -39.44 2.90 14.73
N GLY A 223 -40.50 3.68 14.52
CA GLY A 223 -40.64 5.03 15.07
C GLY A 223 -40.11 5.17 16.51
N ASN A 224 -39.54 6.34 16.82
CA ASN A 224 -38.84 6.68 18.07
C ASN A 224 -37.36 6.23 18.20
N GLY A 225 -36.68 5.93 17.08
CA GLY A 225 -35.24 5.65 17.07
C GLY A 225 -34.85 4.26 17.59
N THR A 226 -35.80 3.33 17.59
CA THR A 226 -35.58 1.94 18.00
C THR A 226 -34.81 1.19 16.90
N ILE A 227 -33.76 0.46 17.26
CA ILE A 227 -32.93 -0.32 16.33
C ILE A 227 -33.17 -1.79 16.62
N ILE A 228 -33.96 -2.47 15.80
CA ILE A 228 -34.23 -3.90 15.97
C ILE A 228 -33.21 -4.71 15.18
N VAL A 229 -32.47 -5.63 15.78
CA VAL A 229 -31.60 -6.55 15.02
C VAL A 229 -31.89 -7.97 15.50
N GLY A 230 -32.22 -8.88 14.57
CA GLY A 230 -32.59 -10.25 14.93
C GLY A 230 -33.83 -10.36 15.84
N GLY A 231 -34.73 -9.36 15.82
CA GLY A 231 -35.94 -9.33 16.66
C GLY A 231 -35.77 -8.66 18.03
N GLU A 232 -34.56 -8.20 18.37
CA GLU A 232 -34.22 -7.61 19.67
C GLU A 232 -33.98 -6.09 19.57
N ASP A 233 -34.40 -5.32 20.58
CA ASP A 233 -34.11 -3.86 20.67
C ASP A 233 -32.66 -3.61 21.10
N HIS A 234 -31.91 -2.93 20.24
CA HIS A 234 -30.50 -2.58 20.45
C HIS A 234 -30.30 -1.15 20.95
N ARG A 235 -31.36 -0.34 21.10
CA ARG A 235 -31.25 1.08 21.49
C ARG A 235 -30.48 1.28 22.80
N THR A 236 -30.78 0.49 23.84
CA THR A 236 -30.09 0.58 25.13
C THR A 236 -28.72 -0.11 25.10
N ARG A 237 -28.61 -1.21 24.35
CA ARG A 237 -27.36 -1.98 24.21
C ARG A 237 -26.26 -1.16 23.52
N LEU A 238 -26.62 -0.39 22.50
CA LEU A 238 -25.70 0.51 21.78
C LEU A 238 -25.25 1.73 22.60
N GLN A 239 -25.94 2.07 23.68
CA GLN A 239 -25.47 3.10 24.62
C GLN A 239 -24.28 2.60 25.46
N GLY A 240 -24.13 1.29 25.63
CA GLY A 240 -23.04 0.66 26.38
C GLY A 240 -21.73 0.49 25.58
N GLY A 241 -21.76 0.70 24.27
CA GLY A 241 -20.59 0.55 23.39
C GLY A 241 -20.97 0.01 22.01
N THR A 242 -19.95 -0.35 21.22
CA THR A 242 -20.17 -1.06 19.94
C THR A 242 -20.63 -2.50 20.18
N CYS A 243 -21.15 -3.15 19.13
CA CYS A 243 -21.61 -4.54 19.15
C CYS A 243 -20.62 -5.51 19.81
N TRP A 244 -19.32 -5.32 19.52
CA TRP A 244 -18.23 -6.11 20.08
C TRP A 244 -17.77 -5.58 21.45
N THR A 245 -17.60 -4.26 21.63
CA THR A 245 -16.99 -3.73 22.87
C THR A 245 -17.94 -3.81 24.06
N ALA A 246 -19.24 -3.88 23.80
CA ALA A 246 -20.26 -4.12 24.82
C ALA A 246 -20.30 -5.57 25.31
N GLY A 247 -19.52 -6.48 24.70
CA GLY A 247 -19.38 -7.88 25.10
C GLY A 247 -20.49 -8.82 24.62
N CYS A 248 -21.37 -8.36 23.71
CA CYS A 248 -22.47 -9.18 23.19
C CYS A 248 -22.05 -9.99 21.96
N HIS A 249 -21.23 -9.41 21.08
CA HIS A 249 -20.80 -10.01 19.82
C HIS A 249 -19.28 -10.19 19.77
N GLU A 250 -18.76 -11.07 20.61
CA GLU A 250 -17.30 -11.21 20.80
C GLU A 250 -16.64 -12.16 19.79
N ALA A 251 -17.41 -12.89 18.99
CA ALA A 251 -16.93 -13.91 18.05
C ALA A 251 -17.13 -13.51 16.58
N VAL A 252 -16.83 -12.25 16.24
CA VAL A 252 -17.09 -11.60 14.93
C VAL A 252 -16.44 -12.27 13.70
N HIS A 253 -15.44 -13.15 13.92
CA HIS A 253 -14.82 -13.94 12.84
C HIS A 253 -15.52 -15.29 12.63
N GLY A 254 -16.38 -15.70 13.57
CA GLY A 254 -17.08 -16.98 13.61
C GLY A 254 -17.13 -17.55 15.03
N SER A 255 -18.17 -18.33 15.31
CA SER A 255 -18.48 -18.84 16.65
C SER A 255 -18.70 -20.35 16.63
N ASN A 256 -18.27 -21.02 17.70
CA ASN A 256 -18.57 -22.43 17.96
C ASN A 256 -19.64 -22.64 19.04
N ALA A 257 -20.06 -21.56 19.71
CA ALA A 257 -20.99 -21.63 20.84
C ALA A 257 -22.41 -21.19 20.48
N SER A 258 -22.55 -20.16 19.65
CA SER A 258 -23.86 -19.60 19.27
C SER A 258 -23.76 -18.77 17.99
N SER A 259 -24.79 -18.82 17.15
CA SER A 259 -24.93 -17.96 15.98
C SER A 259 -25.11 -16.48 16.34
N ALA A 260 -25.54 -16.13 17.55
CA ALA A 260 -25.69 -14.72 17.94
C ALA A 260 -24.33 -14.01 18.06
N LEU A 261 -23.30 -14.70 18.54
CA LEU A 261 -21.98 -14.12 18.85
C LEU A 261 -21.17 -13.67 17.62
N ARG A 262 -21.52 -14.17 16.43
CA ARG A 262 -20.76 -13.89 15.21
C ARG A 262 -21.22 -12.62 14.47
N TYR A 263 -22.37 -12.06 14.85
CA TYR A 263 -22.94 -10.83 14.23
C TYR A 263 -22.18 -9.56 14.64
#